data_AF-A4A2T4-F1
#
_entry.id   AF-A4A2T4-F1
#
_cell.length_a   1.000
_cell.length_b   1.000
_cell.length_c   1.000
_cell.angle_alpha   90.00
_cell.angle_beta   90.00
_cell.angle_gamma   90.00
#
_symmetry.space_group_name_H-M   'P 1'
#
loop_
_entity.id
_entity.type
_entity.pdbx_description
1 polymer ?
#
loop_
_entity_poly.entity_id
_entity_poly.type
_entity_poly.pdbx_seq_one_letter_code
_entity_poly.pdbx_strand_id
1 'polypeptide(L)'
;MNAAALILCVVIAGADARETIPTAAKLSELLLRGAEKSTSADWEIIDNGATLVYRTKLAGEEPWKVVARLRVVPCPEHPNLILAGYVVPPSEDKRIEGYVGPTGFCGLIDVDRNLVAPITQTTLHCSIQGKPRLELSKQIEQLGQSYAELIAADPKKYGLNDFSEILKLQLIDPRPIKTTCEIIGFHWNQGSFDYRMWTFAEDHRMGASYTFSLRDLLASELAIPAKQYFEEKKSGNGKAESGAE
;
A
#
# COMPACT_ATOMS: atom_id res chain seq x y z
N MET A 1 47.84 12.04 4.26
CA MET A 1 47.17 11.23 3.21
C MET A 1 46.96 9.83 3.78
N ASN A 2 45.80 9.52 4.33
CA ASN A 2 45.45 8.17 4.77
C ASN A 2 44.17 7.76 4.05
N ALA A 3 44.37 7.04 2.95
CA ALA A 3 43.35 6.39 2.16
C ALA A 3 43.16 4.98 2.70
N ALA A 4 42.00 4.73 3.29
CA ALA A 4 41.39 3.41 3.36
C ALA A 4 39.90 3.63 3.67
N ALA A 5 39.21 4.29 2.73
CA ALA A 5 37.77 4.25 2.66
C ALA A 5 37.40 2.81 2.30
N LEU A 6 37.06 2.02 3.32
CA LEU A 6 36.35 0.75 3.18
C LEU A 6 34.93 1.09 2.71
N ILE A 7 34.81 1.40 1.42
CA ILE A 7 33.55 1.36 0.70
C ILE A 7 33.24 -0.12 0.55
N LEU A 8 32.56 -0.67 1.55
CA LEU A 8 31.89 -1.96 1.46
C LEU A 8 30.69 -1.76 0.51
N CYS A 9 30.97 -1.67 -0.80
CA CYS A 9 29.97 -1.90 -1.83
C CYS A 9 29.61 -3.39 -1.78
N VAL A 10 28.82 -3.79 -0.78
CA VAL A 10 28.06 -5.02 -0.86
C VAL A 10 27.06 -4.77 -1.97
N VAL A 11 27.38 -5.26 -3.16
CA VAL A 11 26.39 -5.54 -4.19
C VAL A 11 25.49 -6.62 -3.59
N ILE A 12 24.48 -6.20 -2.84
CA ILE A 12 23.39 -7.08 -2.47
C ILE A 12 22.67 -7.36 -3.78
N ALA A 13 22.89 -8.54 -4.34
CA ALA A 13 22.09 -9.04 -5.44
C ALA A 13 20.64 -9.15 -4.93
N GLY A 14 19.80 -8.17 -5.29
CA GLY A 14 18.35 -8.10 -5.10
C GLY A 14 17.83 -8.89 -3.89
N ALA A 15 18.19 -8.47 -2.68
CA ALA A 15 17.67 -9.11 -1.49
C ALA A 15 16.18 -8.77 -1.37
N ASP A 16 15.38 -9.81 -1.16
CA ASP A 16 14.00 -9.65 -0.72
C ASP A 16 13.97 -8.71 0.49
N ALA A 17 13.02 -7.76 0.53
CA ALA A 17 12.91 -6.80 1.64
C ALA A 17 12.88 -7.48 3.03
N ARG A 18 12.42 -8.74 3.08
CA ARG A 18 12.42 -9.60 4.28
C ARG A 18 13.80 -10.00 4.79
N GLU A 19 14.88 -9.79 4.04
CA GLU A 19 16.27 -10.01 4.52
C GLU A 19 16.75 -8.83 5.36
N THR A 20 16.51 -7.63 4.85
CA THR A 20 16.91 -6.38 5.49
C THR A 20 15.95 -6.02 6.64
N ILE A 21 14.66 -6.26 6.44
CA ILE A 21 13.58 -5.99 7.40
C ILE A 21 12.89 -7.33 7.74
N PRO A 22 13.48 -8.17 8.61
CA PRO A 22 13.03 -9.56 8.79
C PRO A 22 11.73 -9.75 9.57
N THR A 23 11.16 -8.71 10.17
CA THR A 23 10.00 -8.84 11.05
C THR A 23 9.06 -7.65 10.95
N ALA A 24 7.79 -7.88 11.32
CA ALA A 24 6.79 -6.82 11.48
C ALA A 24 7.23 -5.76 12.51
N ALA A 25 7.96 -6.17 13.55
CA ALA A 25 8.51 -5.26 14.56
C ALA A 25 9.52 -4.27 13.96
N LYS A 26 10.46 -4.74 13.13
CA LYS A 26 11.42 -3.84 12.47
C LYS A 26 10.75 -2.94 11.44
N LEU A 27 9.76 -3.45 10.72
CA LEU A 27 8.98 -2.65 9.77
C LEU A 27 8.18 -1.55 10.50
N SER A 28 7.54 -1.90 11.61
CA SER A 28 6.84 -0.97 12.49
C SER A 28 7.76 0.14 13.00
N GLU A 29 8.93 -0.23 13.55
CA GLU A 29 9.95 0.71 14.00
C GLU A 29 10.34 1.67 12.87
N LEU A 30 10.62 1.14 11.68
CA LEU A 30 11.02 1.93 10.51
C LEU A 30 9.97 3.00 10.14
N LEU A 31 8.69 2.63 10.15
CA LEU A 31 7.57 3.53 9.82
C LEU A 31 7.33 4.58 10.92
N LEU A 32 7.65 4.28 12.18
CA LEU A 32 7.35 5.11 13.34
C LEU A 32 8.53 5.98 13.81
N ARG A 33 9.75 5.80 13.27
CA ARG A 33 10.95 6.58 13.61
C ARG A 33 10.77 8.10 13.66
N GLY A 34 9.89 8.66 12.83
CA GLY A 34 9.57 10.09 12.83
C GLY A 34 8.57 10.51 13.91
N ALA A 35 7.71 9.60 14.34
CA ALA A 35 6.60 9.82 15.26
C ALA A 35 7.00 9.72 16.73
N GLU A 36 8.04 8.93 17.06
CA GLU A 36 8.60 8.80 18.42
C GLU A 36 9.09 10.13 19.01
N LYS A 37 9.35 11.13 18.17
CA LYS A 37 9.72 12.49 18.60
C LYS A 37 8.52 13.36 18.97
N SER A 38 7.29 12.88 18.74
CA SER A 38 6.05 13.58 19.06
C SER A 38 5.55 13.15 20.44
N THR A 39 5.76 13.99 21.45
CA THR A 39 5.39 13.76 22.86
C THR A 39 3.87 13.77 23.13
N SER A 40 3.02 13.76 22.10
CA SER A 40 1.60 14.12 22.22
C SER A 40 0.63 13.01 21.80
N ALA A 41 1.08 11.77 21.59
CA ALA A 41 0.26 10.77 20.94
C ALA A 41 0.05 9.53 21.82
N ASP A 42 -1.18 9.36 22.32
CA ASP A 42 -1.65 8.21 23.11
C ASP A 42 -1.81 6.97 22.21
N TRP A 43 -0.71 6.40 21.73
CA TRP A 43 -0.73 5.11 21.01
C TRP A 43 0.21 4.08 21.64
N GLU A 44 -0.17 2.82 21.49
CA GLU A 44 0.62 1.65 21.90
C GLU A 44 0.82 0.71 20.71
N ILE A 45 2.06 0.25 20.53
CA ILE A 45 2.38 -0.83 19.60
C ILE A 45 2.24 -2.14 20.36
N ILE A 46 1.43 -3.06 19.82
CA ILE A 46 1.26 -4.41 20.37
C ILE A 46 1.52 -5.44 19.29
N ASP A 47 1.51 -6.72 19.68
CA ASP A 47 1.58 -7.84 18.75
C ASP A 47 2.82 -7.82 17.84
N ASN A 48 4.00 -7.57 18.46
CA ASN A 48 5.29 -7.49 17.78
C ASN A 48 5.30 -6.52 16.58
N GLY A 49 4.72 -5.33 16.74
CA GLY A 49 4.68 -4.32 15.68
C GLY A 49 3.52 -4.48 14.70
N ALA A 50 2.80 -5.61 14.71
CA ALA A 50 1.73 -5.85 13.76
C ALA A 50 0.47 -5.02 14.02
N THR A 51 0.29 -4.51 15.24
CA THR A 51 -0.91 -3.75 15.62
C THR A 51 -0.52 -2.46 16.33
N LEU A 52 -1.20 -1.38 15.94
CA LEU A 52 -1.10 -0.06 16.56
C LEU A 52 -2.47 0.30 17.13
N VAL A 53 -2.50 0.68 18.40
CA VAL A 53 -3.75 1.04 19.09
C VAL A 53 -3.68 2.49 19.53
N TYR A 54 -4.57 3.32 19.00
CA TYR A 54 -4.76 4.69 19.46
C TYR A 54 -5.80 4.71 20.57
N ARG A 55 -5.51 5.38 21.68
CA ARG A 55 -6.50 5.68 22.71
C ARG A 55 -7.03 7.08 22.43
N THR A 56 -8.34 7.17 22.30
CA THR A 56 -9.02 8.45 22.08
C THR A 56 -9.99 8.70 23.22
N LYS A 57 -10.11 9.96 23.60
CA LYS A 57 -11.00 10.43 24.66
C LYS A 57 -11.60 11.76 24.23
N LEU A 58 -12.89 11.75 23.87
CA LEU A 58 -13.67 12.99 23.81
C LEU A 58 -14.07 13.41 25.22
N ALA A 59 -14.19 14.72 25.45
CA ALA A 59 -14.57 15.25 26.75
C ALA A 59 -15.98 14.74 27.13
N GLY A 60 -16.09 14.05 28.27
CA GLY A 60 -17.35 13.49 28.76
C GLY A 60 -17.68 12.07 28.28
N GLU A 61 -16.82 11.44 27.47
CA GLU A 61 -16.99 10.07 27.00
C GLU A 61 -15.96 9.10 27.62
N GLU A 62 -16.37 7.84 27.79
CA GLU A 62 -15.47 6.76 28.15
C GLU A 62 -14.42 6.55 27.07
N PRO A 63 -13.12 6.39 27.39
CA PRO A 63 -12.08 6.20 26.38
C PRO A 63 -12.36 4.99 25.48
N TRP A 64 -12.15 5.15 24.18
CA TRP A 64 -12.20 4.03 23.23
C TRP A 64 -10.89 3.88 22.46
N LYS A 65 -10.76 2.74 21.80
CA LYS A 65 -9.54 2.32 21.10
C LYS A 65 -9.81 2.24 19.61
N VAL A 66 -8.92 2.84 18.81
CA VAL A 66 -8.87 2.63 17.36
C VAL A 66 -7.72 1.67 17.08
N VAL A 67 -8.02 0.53 16.46
CA VAL A 67 -7.04 -0.53 16.19
C VAL A 67 -6.67 -0.52 14.72
N ALA A 68 -5.41 -0.17 14.43
CA ALA A 68 -4.85 -0.23 13.09
C ALA A 68 -3.91 -1.44 12.96
N ARG A 69 -3.95 -2.13 11.82
CA ARG A 69 -3.16 -3.33 11.54
C ARG A 69 -2.12 -3.03 10.47
N LEU A 70 -0.89 -3.47 10.67
CA LEU A 70 0.20 -3.31 9.72
C LEU A 70 -0.03 -4.23 8.52
N ARG A 71 -0.08 -3.62 7.33
CA ARG A 71 -0.25 -4.32 6.05
C ARG A 71 0.90 -3.99 5.11
N VAL A 72 1.13 -4.91 4.17
CA VAL A 72 2.19 -4.82 3.16
C VAL A 72 1.57 -5.11 1.81
N VAL A 73 1.78 -4.23 0.84
CA VAL A 73 1.57 -4.50 -0.59
C VAL A 73 2.94 -4.87 -1.16
N PRO A 74 3.20 -6.17 -1.46
CA PRO A 74 4.43 -6.58 -2.09
C PRO A 74 4.46 -6.14 -3.56
N CYS A 75 5.66 -5.91 -4.11
CA CYS A 75 5.87 -5.77 -5.55
C CYS A 75 6.49 -7.08 -6.07
N PRO A 76 5.73 -8.02 -6.67
CA PRO A 76 6.26 -9.34 -7.02
C PRO A 76 7.48 -9.31 -7.95
N GLU A 77 7.51 -8.38 -8.90
CA GLU A 77 8.64 -8.21 -9.84
C GLU A 77 9.84 -7.47 -9.19
N HIS A 78 9.63 -6.86 -8.03
CA HIS A 78 10.61 -6.04 -7.32
C HIS A 78 10.53 -6.31 -5.81
N PRO A 79 10.98 -7.49 -5.34
CA PRO A 79 10.78 -7.93 -3.95
C PRO A 79 11.51 -7.06 -2.91
N ASN A 80 12.45 -6.22 -3.35
CA ASN A 80 13.13 -5.19 -2.55
C ASN A 80 12.26 -3.93 -2.32
N LEU A 81 11.19 -3.76 -3.11
CA LEU A 81 10.24 -2.64 -3.04
C LEU A 81 8.93 -3.11 -2.41
N ILE A 82 8.51 -2.43 -1.34
CA ILE A 82 7.22 -2.66 -0.70
C ILE A 82 6.54 -1.34 -0.37
N LEU A 83 5.20 -1.35 -0.41
CA LEU A 83 4.39 -0.35 0.25
C LEU A 83 3.89 -0.93 1.57
N ALA A 84 4.11 -0.22 2.67
CA ALA A 84 3.71 -0.68 3.99
C ALA A 84 3.01 0.42 4.79
N GLY A 85 2.08 0.04 5.66
CA GLY A 85 1.46 0.99 6.56
C GLY A 85 0.38 0.38 7.44
N TYR A 86 0.00 1.11 8.48
CA TYR A 86 -1.10 0.73 9.35
C TYR A 86 -2.44 1.13 8.75
N VAL A 87 -3.41 0.22 8.80
CA VAL A 87 -4.76 0.40 8.27
C VAL A 87 -5.79 0.06 9.34
N VAL A 88 -6.75 0.95 9.57
CA VAL A 88 -7.93 0.67 10.39
C VAL A 88 -8.95 -0.06 9.51
N PRO A 89 -9.35 -1.29 9.86
CA PRO A 89 -10.30 -2.05 9.07
C PRO A 89 -11.71 -1.43 9.14
N PRO A 90 -12.61 -1.76 8.19
CA PRO A 90 -14.02 -1.43 8.31
C PRO A 90 -14.61 -1.90 9.65
N SER A 91 -15.49 -1.09 10.22
CA SER A 91 -16.13 -1.36 11.51
C SER A 91 -17.58 -0.90 11.50
N GLU A 92 -18.43 -1.62 12.22
CA GLU A 92 -19.82 -1.22 12.48
C GLU A 92 -19.93 -0.15 13.58
N ASP A 93 -18.86 0.06 14.36
CA ASP A 93 -18.82 1.10 15.39
C ASP A 93 -18.65 2.48 14.74
N LYS A 94 -19.76 3.23 14.69
CA LYS A 94 -19.83 4.59 14.14
C LYS A 94 -18.83 5.56 14.76
N ARG A 95 -18.35 5.31 15.99
CA ARG A 95 -17.35 6.17 16.64
C ARG A 95 -15.98 6.10 16.00
N ILE A 96 -15.69 5.01 15.27
CA ILE A 96 -14.41 4.81 14.58
C ILE A 96 -14.52 4.87 13.05
N GLU A 97 -15.71 5.12 12.51
CA GLU A 97 -15.96 5.22 11.06
C GLU A 97 -15.03 6.24 10.38
N GLY A 98 -14.86 7.42 10.98
CA GLY A 98 -13.94 8.46 10.48
C GLY A 98 -12.45 8.11 10.55
N TYR A 99 -12.09 6.98 11.16
CA TYR A 99 -10.71 6.48 11.23
C TYR A 99 -10.46 5.32 10.27
N VAL A 100 -11.50 4.74 9.65
CA VAL A 100 -11.37 3.60 8.73
C VAL A 100 -10.48 3.98 7.56
N GLY A 101 -9.57 3.07 7.21
CA GLY A 101 -8.61 3.24 6.11
C GLY A 101 -7.17 3.39 6.56
N PRO A 102 -6.26 3.77 5.64
CA PRO A 102 -4.84 3.91 5.94
C PRO A 102 -4.58 5.03 6.96
N THR A 103 -3.66 4.82 7.89
CA THR A 103 -3.22 5.84 8.87
C THR A 103 -2.02 6.64 8.35
N GLY A 104 -1.63 7.73 9.03
CA GLY A 104 -0.44 8.52 8.64
C GLY A 104 0.90 7.79 8.74
N PHE A 105 0.92 6.56 9.28
CA PHE A 105 2.11 5.72 9.37
C PHE A 105 2.18 4.76 8.19
N CYS A 106 2.43 5.32 7.01
CA CYS A 106 2.61 4.61 5.75
C CYS A 106 3.93 5.03 5.07
N GLY A 107 4.49 4.16 4.25
CA GLY A 107 5.69 4.47 3.48
C GLY A 107 5.94 3.52 2.32
N LEU A 108 6.54 4.06 1.27
CA LEU A 108 7.17 3.27 0.20
C LEU A 108 8.61 2.98 0.62
N ILE A 109 9.01 1.71 0.60
CA ILE A 109 10.30 1.24 1.10
C ILE A 109 11.01 0.50 -0.03
N ASP A 110 12.20 0.95 -0.39
CA ASP A 110 13.11 0.25 -1.31
C ASP A 110 14.41 -0.06 -0.57
N VAL A 111 14.61 -1.34 -0.24
CA VAL A 111 15.78 -1.76 0.57
C VAL A 111 17.08 -1.69 -0.21
N ASP A 112 17.06 -1.93 -1.53
CA ASP A 112 18.27 -1.89 -2.37
C ASP A 112 18.82 -0.46 -2.48
N ARG A 113 17.91 0.51 -2.50
CA ARG A 113 18.24 1.94 -2.54
C ARG A 113 18.35 2.57 -1.15
N ASN A 114 18.22 1.77 -0.08
CA ASN A 114 18.17 2.22 1.31
C ASN A 114 17.22 3.43 1.51
N LEU A 115 16.02 3.30 0.95
CA LEU A 115 15.06 4.39 0.81
C LEU A 115 13.80 4.08 1.60
N VAL A 116 13.36 5.05 2.40
CA VAL A 116 12.03 5.08 3.00
C VAL A 116 11.43 6.42 2.65
N ALA A 117 10.34 6.40 1.90
CA ALA A 117 9.58 7.59 1.52
C ALA A 117 8.25 7.58 2.27
N PRO A 118 8.13 8.34 3.38
CA PRO A 118 6.90 8.41 4.15
C PRO A 118 5.75 8.97 3.31
N ILE A 119 4.57 8.37 3.45
CA ILE A 119 3.35 8.85 2.81
C ILE A 119 2.42 9.35 3.91
N THR A 120 2.26 10.67 3.99
CA THR A 120 1.30 11.29 4.91
C THR A 120 -0.07 11.43 4.23
N GLN A 121 -1.03 12.15 4.83
CA GLN A 121 -2.39 12.28 4.30
C GLN A 121 -2.45 12.91 2.91
N THR A 122 -1.54 13.83 2.60
CA THR A 122 -1.59 14.60 1.35
C THR A 122 -0.27 14.61 0.58
N THR A 123 0.80 14.09 1.17
CA THR A 123 2.13 14.15 0.58
C THR A 123 2.86 12.82 0.71
N LEU A 124 3.34 12.32 -0.41
CA LEU A 124 4.51 11.47 -0.41
C LEU A 124 5.69 12.41 -0.20
N HIS A 125 6.33 12.34 0.97
CA HIS A 125 7.51 13.14 1.27
C HIS A 125 8.65 12.66 0.37
N CYS A 126 8.69 13.21 -0.84
CA CYS A 126 9.63 12.84 -1.87
C CYS A 126 10.98 13.51 -1.62
N SER A 127 11.84 12.85 -0.84
CA SER A 127 13.29 12.99 -1.03
C SER A 127 13.77 12.34 -2.32
N ILE A 128 12.89 11.59 -3.02
CA ILE A 128 13.16 10.87 -4.27
C ILE A 128 13.16 11.87 -5.44
N GLN A 129 14.35 12.24 -5.92
CA GLN A 129 14.53 13.13 -7.07
C GLN A 129 15.48 12.51 -8.09
N GLY A 130 15.40 12.98 -9.35
CA GLY A 130 16.32 12.57 -10.41
C GLY A 130 16.17 11.10 -10.83
N LYS A 131 17.29 10.40 -10.98
CA LYS A 131 17.35 9.04 -11.54
C LYS A 131 16.53 8.00 -10.74
N PRO A 132 16.58 7.95 -9.38
CA PRO A 132 15.72 7.06 -8.60
C PRO A 132 14.23 7.22 -8.87
N ARG A 133 13.75 8.46 -9.09
CA ARG A 133 12.34 8.71 -9.40
C ARG A 133 11.94 8.05 -10.72
N LEU A 134 12.75 8.21 -11.76
CA LEU A 134 12.49 7.61 -13.07
C LEU A 134 12.49 6.08 -13.03
N GLU A 135 13.44 5.50 -12.28
CA GLU A 135 13.53 4.04 -12.11
C GLU A 135 12.32 3.47 -11.35
N LEU A 136 11.88 4.15 -10.29
CA LEU A 136 10.74 3.73 -9.47
C LEU A 136 9.40 3.97 -10.17
N SER A 137 9.28 4.95 -11.09
CA SER A 137 8.00 5.27 -11.76
C SER A 137 7.35 4.05 -12.38
N LYS A 138 8.12 3.24 -13.13
CA LYS A 138 7.59 2.04 -13.79
C LYS A 138 7.04 1.02 -12.78
N GLN A 139 7.71 0.87 -11.64
CA GLN A 139 7.37 -0.09 -10.60
C GLN A 139 6.11 0.36 -9.85
N ILE A 140 6.00 1.66 -9.59
CA ILE A 140 4.81 2.28 -9.01
C ILE A 140 3.63 2.20 -9.97
N GLU A 141 3.84 2.45 -11.26
CA GLU A 141 2.80 2.27 -12.30
C GLU A 141 2.31 0.83 -12.35
N GLN A 142 3.18 -0.18 -12.23
CA GLN A 142 2.75 -1.58 -12.15
C GLN A 142 1.86 -1.84 -10.93
N LEU A 143 2.21 -1.32 -9.75
CA LEU A 143 1.36 -1.43 -8.56
C LEU A 143 -0.02 -0.80 -8.77
N GLY A 144 -0.06 0.41 -9.34
CA GLY A 144 -1.33 1.05 -9.64
C GLY A 144 -2.12 0.27 -10.71
N GLN A 145 -1.46 -0.40 -11.65
CA GLN A 145 -2.15 -1.17 -12.69
C GLN A 145 -2.86 -2.38 -12.09
N SER A 146 -2.22 -3.09 -11.14
CA SER A 146 -2.88 -4.15 -10.38
C SER A 146 -4.09 -3.62 -9.59
N TYR A 147 -4.02 -2.38 -9.11
CA TYR A 147 -5.17 -1.75 -8.45
C TYR A 147 -6.29 -1.36 -9.44
N ALA A 148 -5.93 -0.89 -10.63
CA ALA A 148 -6.89 -0.61 -11.70
C ALA A 148 -7.69 -1.87 -12.08
N GLU A 149 -7.03 -3.02 -12.14
CA GLU A 149 -7.69 -4.31 -12.42
C GLU A 149 -8.74 -4.66 -11.36
N LEU A 150 -8.44 -4.43 -10.08
CA LEU A 150 -9.42 -4.62 -9.00
C LEU A 150 -10.59 -3.64 -9.10
N ILE A 151 -10.32 -2.37 -9.42
CA ILE A 151 -11.36 -1.35 -9.63
C ILE A 151 -12.28 -1.76 -10.78
N ALA A 152 -11.72 -2.22 -11.90
CA ALA A 152 -12.50 -2.63 -13.07
C ALA A 152 -13.39 -3.83 -12.78
N ALA A 153 -12.97 -4.74 -11.90
CA ALA A 153 -13.71 -5.92 -11.51
C ALA A 153 -14.92 -5.61 -10.61
N ASP A 154 -14.81 -4.62 -9.70
CA ASP A 154 -15.90 -4.19 -8.83
C ASP A 154 -15.81 -2.69 -8.49
N PRO A 155 -16.27 -1.79 -9.38
CA PRO A 155 -16.17 -0.35 -9.16
C PRO A 155 -16.89 0.13 -7.88
N LYS A 156 -18.03 -0.49 -7.54
CA LYS A 156 -18.87 -0.08 -6.41
C LYS A 156 -18.15 -0.27 -5.08
N LYS A 157 -17.37 -1.34 -4.94
CA LYS A 157 -16.54 -1.61 -3.76
C LYS A 157 -15.57 -0.47 -3.45
N TYR A 158 -15.10 0.23 -4.48
CA TYR A 158 -14.16 1.36 -4.36
C TYR A 158 -14.87 2.72 -4.35
N GLY A 159 -16.19 2.74 -4.10
CA GLY A 159 -16.98 3.97 -4.04
C GLY A 159 -17.17 4.65 -5.40
N LEU A 160 -16.96 3.93 -6.50
CA LEU A 160 -17.10 4.47 -7.84
C LEU A 160 -18.49 4.20 -8.41
N ASN A 161 -18.91 5.11 -9.30
CA ASN A 161 -20.14 4.93 -10.05
C ASN A 161 -19.97 3.79 -11.06
N ASP A 162 -20.80 2.78 -10.93
CA ASP A 162 -20.95 1.76 -11.96
C ASP A 162 -21.89 2.26 -13.05
N PHE A 163 -21.32 2.62 -14.20
CA PHE A 163 -22.09 3.09 -15.36
C PHE A 163 -22.85 1.98 -16.08
N SER A 164 -22.71 0.71 -15.66
CA SER A 164 -23.37 -0.42 -16.31
C SER A 164 -24.88 -0.28 -16.29
N GLU A 165 -25.48 0.14 -15.17
CA GLU A 165 -26.92 0.32 -15.08
C GLU A 165 -27.43 1.47 -15.96
N ILE A 166 -26.66 2.56 -16.06
CA ILE A 166 -27.00 3.70 -16.93
C ILE A 166 -26.95 3.26 -18.40
N LEU A 167 -25.92 2.52 -18.80
CA LEU A 167 -25.79 1.98 -20.16
C LEU A 167 -26.91 0.99 -20.49
N LYS A 168 -27.30 0.10 -19.56
CA LYS A 168 -28.43 -0.81 -19.77
C LYS A 168 -29.73 -0.07 -20.08
N LEU A 169 -30.00 1.02 -19.37
CA LEU A 169 -31.21 1.83 -19.58
C LEU A 169 -31.23 2.57 -20.93
N GLN A 170 -30.07 2.77 -21.55
CA GLN A 170 -29.95 3.44 -22.86
C GLN A 170 -30.05 2.47 -24.04
N LEU A 171 -30.06 1.16 -23.80
CA LEU A 171 -30.02 0.13 -24.84
C LEU A 171 -31.30 -0.71 -24.84
N ILE A 172 -31.80 -1.02 -26.03
CA ILE A 172 -33.00 -1.87 -26.22
C ILE A 172 -32.69 -3.33 -25.87
N ASP A 173 -31.49 -3.80 -26.24
CA ASP A 173 -30.97 -5.14 -25.92
C ASP A 173 -29.51 -5.02 -25.45
N PRO A 174 -29.26 -4.92 -24.14
CA PRO A 174 -27.92 -4.72 -23.63
C PRO A 174 -27.11 -6.01 -23.72
N ARG A 175 -26.19 -6.05 -24.68
CA ARG A 175 -25.09 -7.04 -24.73
C ARG A 175 -24.22 -6.98 -23.47
N PRO A 176 -23.35 -7.98 -23.22
CA PRO A 176 -22.46 -7.98 -22.07
C PRO A 176 -21.68 -6.68 -21.94
N ILE A 177 -21.88 -6.00 -20.81
CA ILE A 177 -21.18 -4.77 -20.47
C ILE A 177 -19.80 -5.11 -19.96
N LYS A 178 -18.78 -4.41 -20.45
CA LYS A 178 -17.40 -4.56 -20.01
C LYS A 178 -16.91 -3.27 -19.36
N THR A 179 -16.30 -3.38 -18.19
CA THR A 179 -15.59 -2.27 -17.55
C THR A 179 -14.08 -2.50 -17.69
N THR A 180 -13.36 -1.43 -17.98
CA THR A 180 -11.89 -1.40 -17.95
C THR A 180 -11.44 -0.20 -17.14
N CYS A 181 -10.30 -0.31 -16.49
CA CYS A 181 -9.67 0.79 -15.78
C CYS A 181 -8.17 0.78 -16.11
N GLU A 182 -7.61 1.95 -16.38
CA GLU A 182 -6.19 2.13 -16.67
C GLU A 182 -5.64 3.31 -15.87
N ILE A 183 -4.35 3.27 -15.55
CA ILE A 183 -3.66 4.44 -15.03
C ILE A 183 -3.40 5.41 -16.18
N ILE A 184 -3.68 6.68 -15.95
CA ILE A 184 -3.34 7.76 -16.88
C ILE A 184 -2.23 8.67 -16.35
N GLY A 185 -1.88 8.58 -15.06
CA GLY A 185 -0.73 9.27 -14.49
C GLY A 185 -0.48 8.96 -13.02
N PHE A 186 0.73 9.30 -12.55
CA PHE A 186 1.10 9.25 -11.14
C PHE A 186 1.69 10.59 -10.67
N HIS A 187 1.06 11.16 -9.64
CA HIS A 187 1.45 12.42 -9.02
C HIS A 187 2.38 12.17 -7.84
N TRP A 188 3.68 12.15 -8.14
CA TRP A 188 4.72 11.92 -7.14
C TRP A 188 4.60 12.77 -5.86
N ASN A 189 4.32 14.07 -5.98
CA ASN A 189 4.26 14.95 -4.81
C ASN A 189 3.09 14.60 -3.87
N GLN A 190 2.01 14.06 -4.43
CA GLN A 190 0.81 13.67 -3.69
C GLN A 190 0.84 12.18 -3.30
N GLY A 191 1.65 11.37 -3.99
CA GLY A 191 1.60 9.93 -3.90
C GLY A 191 0.23 9.41 -4.33
N SER A 192 -0.29 9.87 -5.47
CA SER A 192 -1.60 9.50 -6.00
C SER A 192 -1.55 9.12 -7.47
N PHE A 193 -2.45 8.23 -7.87
CA PHE A 193 -2.67 7.81 -9.24
C PHE A 193 -3.93 8.43 -9.77
N ASP A 194 -3.89 8.87 -11.02
CA ASP A 194 -5.08 9.14 -11.81
C ASP A 194 -5.43 7.90 -12.62
N TYR A 195 -6.67 7.48 -12.48
CA TYR A 195 -7.25 6.37 -13.22
C TYR A 195 -8.31 6.87 -14.18
N ARG A 196 -8.43 6.18 -15.31
CA ARG A 196 -9.53 6.35 -16.25
C ARG A 196 -10.30 5.04 -16.33
N MET A 197 -11.56 5.11 -15.94
CA MET A 197 -12.48 3.99 -16.05
C MET A 197 -13.40 4.19 -17.25
N TRP A 198 -13.56 3.14 -18.03
CA TRP A 198 -14.52 3.07 -19.13
C TRP A 198 -15.43 1.88 -18.95
N THR A 199 -16.73 2.09 -19.15
CA THR A 199 -17.74 1.05 -19.26
C THR A 199 -18.26 1.06 -20.69
N PHE A 200 -18.23 -0.10 -21.34
CA PHE A 200 -18.56 -0.28 -22.75
C PHE A 200 -19.76 -1.21 -22.93
N ALA A 201 -20.60 -0.86 -23.91
CA ALA A 201 -21.64 -1.71 -24.44
C ALA A 201 -21.75 -1.47 -25.95
N GLU A 202 -21.18 -2.38 -26.76
CA GLU A 202 -21.00 -2.19 -28.21
C GLU A 202 -20.23 -0.89 -28.54
N ASP A 203 -20.86 0.01 -29.29
CA ASP A 203 -20.30 1.31 -29.70
C ASP A 203 -20.52 2.41 -28.65
N HIS A 204 -21.26 2.12 -27.58
CA HIS A 204 -21.51 3.05 -26.49
C HIS A 204 -20.43 2.90 -25.42
N ARG A 205 -19.91 4.04 -24.97
CA ARG A 205 -18.97 4.10 -23.85
C ARG A 205 -19.31 5.25 -22.92
N MET A 206 -19.19 4.98 -21.64
CA MET A 206 -19.21 5.99 -20.60
C MET A 206 -17.93 5.87 -19.78
N GLY A 207 -17.41 6.99 -19.30
CA GLY A 207 -16.19 6.96 -18.52
C GLY A 207 -16.05 8.15 -17.61
N ALA A 208 -15.22 7.96 -16.61
CA ALA A 208 -14.88 8.97 -15.63
C ALA A 208 -13.40 8.80 -15.26
N SER A 209 -12.83 9.88 -14.72
CA SER A 209 -11.49 9.84 -14.15
C SER A 209 -11.59 9.96 -12.64
N TYR A 210 -10.74 9.21 -11.93
CA TYR A 210 -10.71 9.13 -10.48
C TYR A 210 -9.28 9.23 -10.01
N THR A 211 -9.08 9.80 -8.82
CA THR A 211 -7.76 9.89 -8.20
C THR A 211 -7.78 9.08 -6.91
N PHE A 212 -6.86 8.14 -6.77
CA PHE A 212 -6.64 7.38 -5.54
C PHE A 212 -5.22 7.59 -5.03
N SER A 213 -5.05 7.63 -3.72
CA SER A 213 -3.74 7.64 -3.10
C SER A 213 -3.07 6.28 -3.23
N LEU A 214 -1.74 6.27 -3.34
CA LEU A 214 -0.92 5.09 -3.18
C LEU A 214 -1.24 4.36 -1.86
N ARG A 215 -1.66 5.08 -0.82
CA ARG A 215 -2.09 4.48 0.46
C ARG A 215 -3.37 3.66 0.34
N ASP A 216 -4.24 3.95 -0.62
CA ASP A 216 -5.50 3.21 -0.78
C ASP A 216 -5.26 1.75 -1.16
N LEU A 217 -4.11 1.46 -1.80
CA LEU A 217 -3.69 0.09 -2.08
C LEU A 217 -3.53 -0.74 -0.77
N LEU A 218 -3.15 -0.11 0.36
CA LEU A 218 -3.03 -0.80 1.66
C LEU A 218 -4.39 -1.26 2.21
N ALA A 219 -5.48 -0.60 1.83
CA ALA A 219 -6.84 -0.99 2.22
C ALA A 219 -7.45 -2.05 1.29
N SER A 220 -6.82 -2.31 0.14
CA SER A 220 -7.29 -3.27 -0.87
C SER A 220 -6.85 -4.72 -0.62
N GLU A 221 -7.27 -5.61 -1.51
CA GLU A 221 -6.87 -7.01 -1.58
C GLU A 221 -5.41 -7.22 -1.99
N LEU A 222 -4.75 -6.20 -2.56
CA LEU A 222 -3.32 -6.26 -2.86
C LEU A 222 -2.47 -6.32 -1.59
N ALA A 223 -3.02 -5.85 -0.46
CA ALA A 223 -2.31 -5.77 0.79
C ALA A 223 -2.50 -7.05 1.60
N ILE A 224 -1.42 -7.65 2.08
CA ILE A 224 -1.46 -8.78 3.01
C ILE A 224 -1.08 -8.34 4.42
N PRO A 225 -1.55 -9.04 5.48
CA PRO A 225 -1.10 -8.77 6.85
C PRO A 225 0.42 -8.92 6.96
N ALA A 226 1.09 -8.02 7.67
CA ALA A 226 2.55 -8.06 7.78
C ALA A 226 3.08 -9.38 8.36
N LYS A 227 2.36 -9.99 9.31
CA LYS A 227 2.72 -11.31 9.84
C LYS A 227 2.80 -12.37 8.74
N GLN A 228 1.78 -12.43 7.88
CA GLN A 228 1.74 -13.36 6.75
C GLN A 228 2.91 -13.10 5.79
N TYR A 229 3.15 -11.84 5.42
CA TYR A 229 4.26 -11.47 4.53
C TYR A 229 5.62 -11.99 5.01
N PHE A 230 5.90 -11.90 6.31
CA PHE A 230 7.16 -12.37 6.91
C PHE A 230 7.19 -13.88 7.20
N GLU A 231 6.04 -14.55 7.29
CA GLU A 231 5.94 -16.01 7.49
C GLU A 231 6.16 -16.79 6.18
N GLU A 232 5.71 -16.27 5.04
CA GLU A 232 5.84 -16.94 3.73
C GLU A 232 7.28 -17.30 3.34
N LYS A 233 8.27 -16.54 3.83
CA LYS A 233 9.70 -16.85 3.62
C LYS A 233 10.17 -18.09 4.38
N LYS A 234 9.61 -18.37 5.56
CA LYS A 234 10.01 -19.51 6.39
C LYS A 234 9.59 -20.85 5.77
N SER A 235 8.49 -20.86 5.02
CA SER A 235 7.96 -22.05 4.35
C SER A 235 8.68 -22.40 3.04
N GLY A 236 9.40 -21.45 2.43
CA GLY A 236 10.13 -21.65 1.17
C GLY A 236 11.51 -22.31 1.30
N ASN A 237 12.10 -22.33 2.50
CA ASN A 237 13.45 -22.87 2.75
C ASN A 237 13.47 -24.31 3.29
N GLY A 238 12.33 -25.02 3.30
CA GLY A 238 12.18 -26.37 3.88
C GLY A 238 12.21 -27.55 2.90
N LYS A 239 12.53 -27.34 1.61
CA LYS A 239 12.62 -28.43 0.62
C LYS A 239 13.94 -28.36 -0.16
N ALA A 240 15.04 -28.61 0.53
CA ALA A 240 16.22 -29.23 -0.04
C ALA A 240 16.79 -30.16 1.04
N GLU A 241 17.20 -31.35 0.64
CA GLU A 241 17.81 -32.42 1.46
C GLU A 241 16.85 -33.42 2.14
N SER A 242 16.47 -34.45 1.38
CA SER A 242 16.73 -35.85 1.76
C SER A 242 16.34 -36.75 0.59
N GLY A 243 17.35 -37.15 -0.17
CA GLY A 243 17.20 -37.99 -1.36
C GLY A 243 18.54 -38.46 -1.89
N ALA A 244 19.40 -38.93 -0.99
CA ALA A 244 20.57 -39.72 -1.32
C ALA A 244 20.88 -40.62 -0.12
N GLU A 245 20.32 -41.82 -0.14
CA GLU A 245 21.01 -43.10 0.08
C GLU A 245 20.05 -44.27 -0.22
#